data_AF-A0A9D7USW6-F1
#
_entry.id   AF-A0A9D7USW6-F1
#
_cell.length_a   1.000
_cell.length_b   1.000
_cell.length_c   1.000
_cell.angle_alpha   90.00
_cell.angle_beta   90.00
_cell.angle_gamma   90.00
#
_symmetry.space_group_name_H-M   'P 1'
#
loop_
_entity.id
_entity.type
_entity.pdbx_description
1 polymer ?
#
loop_
_entity_poly.entity_id
_entity_poly.type
_entity_poly.pdbx_seq_one_letter_code
_entity_poly.pdbx_strand_id
1 'polypeptide(L)'
;MAASKTFGLFVSALAIVAAVPAVARSADIAGTWQALARAPNGSPDTVTLTFLFSRKGGKLLGSMQGPMGKVALEDVKETAGKVTFKMSTPMGGSIAGSAQIVKNVLKIKMPGPDGRPAELMAKRIVK
;
A
#
# COMPACT_ATOMS: atom_id res chain seq x y z
N MET A 1 13.63 73.54 -20.87
CA MET A 1 14.07 72.17 -20.50
C MET A 1 13.23 71.19 -21.32
N ALA A 2 13.88 70.17 -21.90
CA ALA A 2 13.43 69.13 -22.85
C ALA A 2 12.00 68.55 -22.62
N ALA A 3 11.16 68.28 -23.66
CA ALA A 3 11.03 67.07 -24.52
C ALA A 3 10.69 65.78 -23.72
N SER A 4 9.89 64.76 -24.09
CA SER A 4 9.27 64.26 -25.33
C SER A 4 8.25 63.14 -24.95
N LYS A 5 7.50 62.66 -25.95
CA LYS A 5 6.55 61.52 -25.96
C LYS A 5 7.15 60.18 -25.46
N THR A 6 6.31 59.26 -24.96
CA THR A 6 6.37 57.82 -25.34
C THR A 6 5.10 57.02 -25.01
N PHE A 7 4.74 56.19 -25.98
CA PHE A 7 3.71 55.15 -26.04
C PHE A 7 4.24 53.89 -25.34
N GLY A 8 3.39 53.09 -24.66
CA GLY A 8 3.83 51.82 -24.07
C GLY A 8 2.66 50.91 -23.69
N LEU A 9 2.39 49.92 -24.56
CA LEU A 9 1.44 48.83 -24.33
C LEU A 9 1.79 48.04 -23.05
N PHE A 10 0.79 47.77 -22.20
CA PHE A 10 0.89 46.72 -21.19
C PHE A 10 0.41 45.38 -21.79
N VAL A 11 1.36 44.59 -22.26
CA VAL A 11 1.16 43.14 -22.45
C VAL A 11 1.42 42.48 -21.10
N SER A 12 0.37 42.19 -20.33
CA SER A 12 0.50 41.38 -19.11
C SER A 12 0.07 39.95 -19.39
N ALA A 13 1.04 39.06 -19.19
CA ALA A 13 1.05 37.66 -19.56
C ALA A 13 -0.13 36.85 -18.99
N LEU A 14 -0.74 36.04 -19.85
CA LEU A 14 -1.64 34.97 -19.47
C LEU A 14 -0.82 33.89 -18.75
N ALA A 15 -0.84 33.91 -17.41
CA ALA A 15 -0.22 32.88 -16.59
C ALA A 15 -0.98 31.56 -16.79
N ILE A 16 -0.48 30.70 -17.68
CA ILE A 16 -0.90 29.29 -17.75
C ILE A 16 -0.38 28.64 -16.47
N VAL A 17 -1.24 28.56 -15.45
CA VAL A 17 -0.99 27.72 -14.28
C VAL A 17 -1.06 26.27 -14.76
N ALA A 18 0.10 25.72 -15.10
CA ALA A 18 0.25 24.29 -15.30
C ALA A 18 -0.12 23.60 -13.98
N ALA A 19 -1.35 23.09 -13.91
CA ALA A 19 -1.79 22.24 -12.82
C ALA A 19 -0.91 20.98 -12.85
N VAL A 20 0.16 20.98 -12.06
CA VAL A 20 0.97 19.79 -11.81
C VAL A 20 0.02 18.79 -11.16
N PRO A 21 -0.36 17.68 -11.81
CA PRO A 21 -1.13 16.67 -11.13
C PRO A 21 -0.26 16.21 -9.96
N ALA A 22 -0.74 16.44 -8.74
CA ALA A 22 -0.14 15.87 -7.55
C ALA A 22 -0.23 14.35 -7.72
N VAL A 23 0.84 13.76 -8.24
CA VAL A 23 1.04 12.31 -8.21
C VAL A 23 1.05 11.97 -6.73
N ALA A 24 -0.11 11.56 -6.22
CA ALA A 24 -0.24 10.97 -4.90
C ALA A 24 0.74 9.80 -4.91
N ARG A 25 1.93 10.02 -4.34
CA ARG A 25 2.90 8.96 -4.11
C ARG A 25 2.22 8.04 -3.12
N SER A 26 1.55 7.03 -3.66
CA SER A 26 1.12 5.85 -2.90
C SER A 26 2.32 5.47 -2.05
N ALA A 27 2.16 5.54 -0.73
CA ALA A 27 3.25 5.24 0.19
C ALA A 27 3.83 3.89 -0.23
N ASP A 28 5.14 3.84 -0.48
CA ASP A 28 5.72 2.69 -1.16
C ASP A 28 5.51 1.43 -0.32
N ILE A 29 4.59 0.56 -0.74
CA ILE A 29 4.29 -0.68 -0.03
C ILE A 29 5.36 -1.75 -0.24
N ALA A 30 6.23 -1.59 -1.25
CA ALA A 30 7.33 -2.51 -1.46
C ALA A 30 8.24 -2.56 -0.22
N GLY A 31 8.68 -3.77 0.12
CA GLY A 31 9.49 -4.04 1.31
C GLY A 31 8.97 -5.22 2.12
N THR A 32 9.67 -5.48 3.21
CA THR A 32 9.32 -6.53 4.17
C THR A 32 8.58 -5.92 5.34
N TRP A 33 7.46 -6.53 5.72
CA TRP A 33 6.59 -6.10 6.81
C TRP A 33 6.34 -7.27 7.74
N GLN A 34 6.29 -7.02 9.04
CA GLN A 34 6.07 -8.05 10.04
C GLN A 34 4.90 -7.67 10.93
N ALA A 35 3.93 -8.56 11.05
CA ALA A 35 2.78 -8.43 11.93
C ALA A 35 2.76 -9.56 12.97
N LEU A 36 2.19 -9.27 14.13
CA LEU A 36 1.80 -10.28 15.10
C LEU A 36 0.30 -10.56 14.91
N ALA A 37 -0.05 -11.82 14.69
CA ALA A 37 -1.43 -12.28 14.54
C ALA A 37 -1.74 -13.33 15.61
N ARG A 38 -3.01 -13.50 15.98
CA ARG A 38 -3.41 -14.63 16.82
C ARG A 38 -3.31 -15.93 16.03
N ALA A 39 -2.85 -16.99 16.69
CA ALA A 39 -2.79 -18.30 16.07
C ALA A 39 -4.20 -18.76 15.63
N PRO A 40 -4.33 -19.38 14.44
CA PRO A 40 -5.63 -19.81 13.92
C PRO A 40 -6.27 -20.97 14.68
N ASN A 41 -5.54 -21.65 15.56
CA ASN A 41 -6.02 -22.75 16.39
C ASN A 41 -6.73 -22.30 17.68
N GLY A 42 -6.93 -20.98 17.88
CA GLY A 42 -7.52 -20.44 19.10
C GLY A 42 -6.58 -20.42 20.31
N SER A 43 -5.30 -20.79 20.15
CA SER A 43 -4.30 -20.62 21.20
C SER A 43 -4.10 -19.12 21.53
N PRO A 44 -3.77 -18.79 22.80
CA PRO A 44 -3.37 -17.42 23.18
C PRO A 44 -2.05 -16.99 22.51
N ASP A 45 -1.36 -17.90 21.82
CA ASP A 45 -0.10 -17.64 21.16
C ASP A 45 -0.25 -16.68 19.98
N THR A 46 0.63 -15.68 19.96
CA THR A 46 0.81 -14.81 18.80
C THR A 46 1.80 -15.43 17.83
N VAL A 47 1.42 -15.50 16.57
CA VAL A 47 2.29 -15.91 15.47
C VAL A 47 2.80 -14.70 14.71
N THR A 48 4.06 -14.76 14.30
CA THR A 48 4.68 -13.75 13.45
C THR A 48 4.35 -14.04 11.99
N LEU A 49 3.73 -13.07 11.32
CA LEU A 49 3.47 -13.09 9.89
C LEU A 49 4.39 -12.10 9.20
N THR A 50 5.14 -12.55 8.20
CA THR A 50 6.02 -11.71 7.40
C THR A 50 5.45 -11.54 5.99
N PHE A 51 5.18 -10.31 5.59
CA PHE A 51 4.70 -9.95 4.26
C PHE A 51 5.85 -9.35 3.46
N LEU A 52 6.18 -9.94 2.32
CA LEU A 52 7.11 -9.37 1.34
C LEU A 52 6.32 -8.82 0.17
N PHE A 53 6.46 -7.54 -0.10
CA PHE A 53 5.94 -6.90 -1.30
C PHE A 53 7.09 -6.44 -2.19
N SER A 54 7.03 -6.78 -3.48
CA SER A 54 8.06 -6.44 -4.47
C SER A 54 7.42 -5.92 -5.74
N ARG A 55 8.04 -4.95 -6.42
CA ARG A 55 7.56 -4.50 -7.74
C ARG A 55 8.32 -5.19 -8.86
N LYS A 56 7.59 -5.73 -9.84
CA LYS A 56 8.14 -6.30 -11.08
C LYS A 56 7.39 -5.72 -12.27
N GLY A 57 8.08 -4.99 -13.14
CA GLY A 57 7.48 -4.39 -14.35
C GLY A 57 6.26 -3.50 -14.07
N GLY A 58 6.28 -2.73 -12.98
CA GLY A 58 5.16 -1.86 -12.57
C GLY A 58 4.02 -2.57 -11.82
N LYS A 59 4.04 -3.90 -11.71
CA LYS A 59 3.05 -4.66 -10.93
C LYS A 59 3.57 -4.94 -9.52
N LEU A 60 2.68 -4.85 -8.54
CA LEU A 60 2.96 -5.25 -7.17
C LEU A 60 2.79 -6.76 -7.03
N LEU A 61 3.85 -7.43 -6.62
CA LEU A 61 3.85 -8.83 -6.22
C LEU A 61 3.91 -8.89 -4.70
N GLY A 62 3.28 -9.90 -4.12
CA GLY A 62 3.27 -10.09 -2.68
C GLY A 62 3.44 -11.56 -2.30
N SER A 63 4.01 -11.80 -1.12
CA SER A 63 3.99 -13.11 -0.48
C SER A 63 3.85 -12.95 1.03
N MET A 64 3.16 -13.88 1.66
CA MET A 64 3.01 -13.98 3.10
C MET A 64 3.74 -15.24 3.58
N GLN A 65 4.61 -15.08 4.57
CA GLN A 65 5.27 -16.16 5.28
C GLN A 65 4.66 -16.24 6.68
N GLY A 66 4.06 -17.38 7.01
CA GLY A 66 3.60 -17.69 8.36
C GLY A 66 4.19 -19.02 8.86
N PRO A 67 3.76 -19.48 10.05
CA PRO A 67 4.14 -20.78 10.60
C PRO A 67 3.73 -21.96 9.70
N MET A 68 2.63 -21.79 8.96
CA MET A 68 2.10 -22.78 8.01
C MET A 68 2.88 -22.83 6.69
N GLY A 69 3.90 -21.97 6.51
CA GLY A 69 4.68 -21.87 5.28
C GLY A 69 4.47 -20.56 4.53
N LYS A 70 4.99 -20.52 3.30
CA LYS A 70 4.93 -19.36 2.41
C LYS A 70 3.75 -19.49 1.45
N VAL A 71 2.95 -18.43 1.34
CA VAL A 71 1.83 -18.32 0.42
C VAL A 71 2.04 -17.09 -0.47
N ALA A 72 1.94 -17.26 -1.78
CA ALA A 72 1.97 -16.14 -2.71
C ALA A 72 0.64 -15.38 -2.67
N LEU A 73 0.70 -14.05 -2.80
CA LEU A 73 -0.51 -13.25 -2.97
C LEU A 73 -0.88 -13.24 -4.46
N GLU A 74 -2.13 -13.58 -4.74
CA GLU A 74 -2.73 -13.61 -6.07
C GLU A 74 -3.63 -12.38 -6.26
N ASP A 75 -3.95 -12.03 -7.51
CA ASP A 75 -4.84 -10.90 -7.83
C ASP A 75 -4.50 -9.59 -7.10
N VAL A 76 -3.20 -9.30 -6.92
CA VAL A 76 -2.74 -8.10 -6.22
C VAL A 76 -3.08 -6.86 -7.05
N LYS A 77 -3.98 -6.03 -6.54
CA LYS A 77 -4.40 -4.75 -7.13
C LYS A 77 -4.08 -3.62 -6.17
N GLU A 78 -3.44 -2.57 -6.67
CA GLU A 78 -3.16 -1.35 -5.91
C GLU A 78 -4.08 -0.23 -6.42
N THR A 79 -4.81 0.42 -5.52
CA THR A 79 -5.75 1.50 -5.82
C THR A 79 -5.62 2.59 -4.77
N ALA A 80 -5.11 3.75 -5.18
CA ALA A 80 -5.01 4.95 -4.34
C ALA A 80 -4.42 4.71 -2.92
N GLY A 81 -3.35 3.92 -2.79
CA GLY A 81 -2.70 3.62 -1.51
C GLY A 81 -3.29 2.44 -0.72
N LYS A 82 -4.35 1.81 -1.24
CA LYS A 82 -4.89 0.54 -0.73
C LYS A 82 -4.54 -0.58 -1.69
N VAL A 83 -4.07 -1.70 -1.15
CA VAL A 83 -3.78 -2.92 -1.88
C VAL A 83 -4.83 -3.95 -1.53
N THR A 84 -5.43 -4.58 -2.53
CA THR A 84 -6.31 -5.75 -2.36
C THR A 84 -5.64 -6.94 -2.99
N PHE A 85 -5.74 -8.09 -2.36
CA PHE A 85 -5.11 -9.32 -2.83
C PHE A 85 -5.97 -10.51 -2.45
N LYS A 86 -5.75 -11.64 -3.12
CA LYS A 86 -6.28 -12.94 -2.73
C LYS A 86 -5.13 -13.84 -2.30
N MET A 87 -5.43 -14.82 -1.48
CA MET A 87 -4.49 -15.87 -1.14
C MET A 87 -5.22 -17.20 -1.08
N SER A 88 -4.60 -18.23 -1.65
CA SER A 88 -5.09 -19.60 -1.58
C SER A 88 -4.73 -20.20 -0.23
N THR A 89 -5.71 -20.76 0.44
CA THR A 89 -5.54 -21.47 1.70
C THR A 89 -5.18 -22.92 1.43
N PRO A 90 -4.38 -23.57 2.28
CA PRO A 90 -4.05 -24.98 2.14
C PRO A 90 -5.27 -25.93 2.16
N MET A 91 -6.41 -25.47 2.68
CA MET A 91 -7.67 -26.24 2.71
C MET A 91 -8.51 -26.12 1.42
N GLY A 92 -7.99 -25.52 0.35
CA GLY A 92 -8.69 -25.47 -0.94
C GLY A 92 -9.69 -24.33 -1.11
N GLY A 93 -9.63 -23.29 -0.27
CA GLY A 93 -10.41 -22.06 -0.42
C GLY A 93 -9.53 -20.83 -0.72
N SER A 94 -10.08 -19.80 -1.35
CA SER A 94 -9.39 -18.51 -1.53
C SER A 94 -9.97 -17.47 -0.57
N ILE A 95 -9.10 -16.75 0.15
CA ILE A 95 -9.51 -15.62 0.99
C ILE A 95 -9.02 -14.32 0.38
N ALA A 96 -9.88 -13.29 0.42
CA ALA A 96 -9.52 -11.94 0.02
C ALA A 96 -8.99 -11.16 1.22
N GLY A 97 -7.87 -10.47 1.03
CA GLY A 97 -7.27 -9.57 1.99
C GLY A 97 -7.14 -8.17 1.42
N SER A 98 -6.97 -7.19 2.32
CA SER A 98 -6.60 -5.83 1.93
C SER A 98 -5.49 -5.30 2.84
N ALA A 99 -4.57 -4.54 2.28
CA ALA A 99 -3.50 -3.87 3.00
C ALA A 99 -3.50 -2.36 2.68
N GLN A 100 -3.23 -1.52 3.67
CA GLN A 100 -3.15 -0.07 3.48
C GLN A 100 -2.10 0.50 4.42
N ILE A 101 -1.25 1.39 3.91
CA ILE A 101 -0.26 2.08 4.74
C ILE A 101 -0.92 3.29 5.41
N VAL A 102 -0.83 3.35 6.74
CA VAL A 102 -1.28 4.48 7.54
C VAL A 102 -0.13 4.91 8.43
N LYS A 103 0.40 6.12 8.21
CA LYS A 103 1.50 6.70 9.01
C LYS A 103 2.67 5.72 9.22
N ASN A 104 3.12 5.06 8.15
CA ASN A 104 4.23 4.09 8.15
C ASN A 104 3.95 2.72 8.81
N VAL A 105 2.70 2.41 9.15
CA VAL A 105 2.24 1.08 9.58
C VAL A 105 1.37 0.48 8.48
N LEU A 106 1.64 -0.76 8.10
CA LEU A 106 0.82 -1.46 7.12
C LEU A 106 -0.33 -2.16 7.84
N LYS A 107 -1.53 -1.61 7.72
CA LYS A 107 -2.76 -2.22 8.23
C LYS A 107 -3.25 -3.25 7.23
N ILE A 108 -3.34 -4.51 7.66
CA ILE A 108 -3.80 -5.62 6.82
C ILE A 108 -5.12 -6.14 7.40
N LYS A 109 -6.17 -6.16 6.61
CA LYS A 109 -7.46 -6.77 6.96
C LYS A 109 -7.59 -8.10 6.25
N MET A 110 -7.85 -9.15 7.01
CA MET A 110 -8.02 -10.52 6.53
C MET A 110 -9.16 -11.17 7.31
N PRO A 111 -9.89 -12.15 6.75
CA PRO A 111 -10.79 -12.96 7.56
C PRO A 111 -9.99 -13.68 8.66
N GLY A 112 -10.41 -13.46 9.90
CA GLY A 112 -9.85 -14.09 11.09
C GLY A 112 -10.37 -15.52 11.28
N PRO A 113 -9.78 -16.27 12.22
CA PRO A 113 -10.16 -17.66 12.50
C PRO A 113 -11.60 -17.81 13.00
N ASP A 114 -12.14 -16.75 13.58
CA ASP A 114 -13.51 -16.63 14.10
C ASP A 114 -14.53 -16.18 13.02
N GLY A 115 -14.12 -16.10 11.76
CA GLY A 115 -14.93 -15.60 10.66
C GLY A 115 -15.13 -14.08 10.67
N ARG A 116 -14.58 -13.35 11.65
CA ARG A 116 -14.61 -11.88 11.70
C ARG A 116 -13.37 -11.31 11.03
N PRO A 117 -13.45 -10.14 10.37
CA PRO A 117 -12.26 -9.51 9.82
C PRO A 117 -11.27 -9.17 10.94
N ALA A 118 -10.09 -9.77 10.90
CA ALA A 118 -8.96 -9.45 11.73
C ALA A 118 -8.18 -8.28 11.12
N GLU A 119 -7.91 -7.25 11.92
CA GLU A 119 -7.00 -6.17 11.56
C GLU A 119 -5.61 -6.45 12.15
N LEU A 120 -4.63 -6.63 11.27
CA LEU A 120 -3.24 -6.83 11.61
C LEU A 120 -2.47 -5.53 11.38
N MET A 121 -1.61 -5.17 12.33
CA MET A 121 -0.71 -4.02 12.19
C MET A 121 0.69 -4.55 11.92
N ALA A 122 1.13 -4.45 10.67
CA ALA A 122 2.47 -4.84 10.27
C ALA A 122 3.41 -3.63 10.32
N LYS A 123 4.57 -3.82 10.96
CA LYS A 123 5.67 -2.86 10.98
C LYS A 123 6.67 -3.21 9.90
N ARG A 124 7.21 -2.20 9.22
CA ARG A 124 8.24 -2.42 8.21
C ARG A 124 9.51 -2.95 8.89
N ILE A 125 10.03 -4.06 8.39
CA ILE A 125 11.37 -4.54 8.73
C ILE A 125 12.32 -3.84 7.76
N VAL A 126 13.04 -2.84 8.27
CA VAL A 126 14.19 -2.28 7.58
C VAL A 126 15.38 -3.10 8.04
N LYS A 127 16.01 -3.84 7.13
CA LYS A 127 17.23 -4.59 7.41
C LYS A 127 18.40 -3.84 6.81
#